data_AF-A0AAV7KGS0-F1
#
_entry.id   AF-A0AAV7KGS0-F1
#
_cell.length_a   1.000
_cell.length_b   1.000
_cell.length_c   1.000
_cell.angle_alpha   90.00
_cell.angle_beta   90.00
_cell.angle_gamma   90.00
#
_symmetry.space_group_name_H-M   'P 1'
#
loop_
_entity.id
_entity.type
_entity.pdbx_description
1 polymer ?
#
loop_
_entity_poly.entity_id
_entity_poly.type
_entity_poly.pdbx_seq_one_letter_code
_entity_poly.pdbx_strand_id
1 'polypeptide(L)'
;MADELVSKIEGLNITGKPQSTETGLVYDELMLKHESPIEHPECPARIKRIYTAMAEAGLVARCKRVPVREATREELLSVHGEDYLNIMRKSEGKKPSDLESSEFVFNSIYLTGQSHKCALLSAGGVVDLTRMVWQGDLANGMAVVRPPGHHAERDNAMGFCFFNNVAVAAELAVQKWGAKRVVIFDWDVHHGNGSQTMFEDNNKILYISMHRYMNGCFYPPGRTGGHTHVGTGNGAGYNVNIGWNHYNVTDGDVMAAMHFVLLPVLSEFGPDLVIVSSGFDAAIGDPLGGCALSPEVFGWMTHMLKLYAGGKIVLALEGGYNLNSISEASIQCMKSLLGDILPSPPPLQPCSEAIQAIYKTIDALSPFWISLGSLKTQITMLSGLDCAKSPTGAENPSPRTPRFIQQPPTKPLTRSAAKAAAKTTQDDSKQPLGTIGILDSSLDPRMDSIASAALAQGEENVTMYAVQPLPTCPHVLELTKINPDELEIDPKAPCAVCEHTPENWICLHCYKVLCSRYVKQHMVDHFNETNHCLTLSFSDLSVWCYGCDYYINSKNVDLHPYVSELHKAKFGHL
;
A
#
# COMPACT_ATOMS: atom_id res chain seq x y z
N MET A 1 16.86 -39.52 -35.47
CA MET A 1 16.09 -39.98 -34.29
C MET A 1 16.97 -40.06 -33.06
N ALA A 2 18.05 -40.87 -33.02
CA ALA A 2 19.01 -40.84 -31.91
C ALA A 2 19.69 -39.46 -31.75
N ASP A 3 20.26 -38.90 -32.82
CA ASP A 3 20.95 -37.59 -32.78
C ASP A 3 20.02 -36.41 -32.47
N GLU A 4 18.72 -36.57 -32.79
CA GLU A 4 17.67 -35.60 -32.48
C GLU A 4 17.20 -35.71 -31.02
N LEU A 5 17.36 -36.88 -30.40
CA LEU A 5 17.20 -37.07 -28.96
C LEU A 5 18.42 -36.52 -28.23
N VAL A 6 19.63 -36.75 -28.75
CA VAL A 6 20.88 -36.23 -28.21
C VAL A 6 20.89 -34.70 -28.24
N SER A 7 20.52 -34.04 -29.34
CA SER A 7 20.45 -32.56 -29.35
C SER A 7 19.36 -31.99 -28.43
N LYS A 8 18.25 -32.71 -28.23
CA LYS A 8 17.25 -32.37 -27.21
C LYS A 8 17.76 -32.58 -25.78
N ILE A 9 18.65 -33.54 -25.55
CA ILE A 9 19.30 -33.81 -24.26
C ILE A 9 20.47 -32.85 -23.99
N GLU A 10 21.20 -32.42 -25.01
CA GLU A 10 22.24 -31.37 -24.92
C GLU A 10 21.62 -29.98 -24.73
N GLY A 11 20.41 -29.75 -25.25
CA GLY A 11 19.60 -28.56 -24.95
C GLY A 11 18.97 -28.57 -23.56
N LEU A 12 18.84 -29.73 -22.91
CA LEU A 12 18.56 -29.82 -21.48
C LEU A 12 19.89 -29.57 -20.73
N ASN A 13 19.95 -28.50 -19.97
CA ASN A 13 21.16 -28.10 -19.24
C ASN A 13 21.40 -28.98 -18.00
N ILE A 14 21.63 -30.29 -18.21
CA ILE A 14 21.91 -31.30 -17.19
C ILE A 14 23.30 -31.04 -16.55
N THR A 15 24.15 -30.25 -17.20
CA THR A 15 25.39 -29.68 -16.63
C THR A 15 25.17 -28.33 -15.91
N GLY A 16 23.92 -27.93 -15.68
CA GLY A 16 23.60 -26.71 -14.96
C GLY A 16 24.25 -26.70 -13.57
N LYS A 17 24.87 -25.57 -13.21
CA LYS A 17 25.37 -25.33 -11.85
C LYS A 17 24.24 -25.68 -10.85
N PRO A 18 24.49 -26.52 -9.82
CA PRO A 18 23.45 -26.87 -8.87
C PRO A 18 22.87 -25.59 -8.26
N GLN A 19 21.55 -25.43 -8.39
CA GLN A 19 20.86 -24.24 -7.93
C GLN A 19 21.08 -24.10 -6.42
N SER A 20 21.60 -22.94 -6.00
CA SER A 20 21.82 -22.65 -4.59
C SER A 20 20.52 -22.81 -3.81
N THR A 21 20.61 -23.33 -2.59
CA THR A 21 19.50 -23.39 -1.63
C THR A 21 19.45 -22.16 -0.71
N GLU A 22 20.39 -21.23 -0.85
CA GLU A 22 20.50 -20.05 0.01
C GLU A 22 19.47 -18.97 -0.39
N THR A 23 18.79 -18.41 0.61
CA THR A 23 17.94 -17.21 0.47
C THR A 23 18.77 -15.95 0.65
N GLY A 24 18.69 -15.03 -0.32
CA GLY A 24 19.36 -13.73 -0.25
C GLY A 24 18.60 -12.70 0.59
N LEU A 25 19.35 -11.86 1.30
CA LEU A 25 18.81 -10.67 1.99
C LEU A 25 19.64 -9.43 1.64
N VAL A 26 19.00 -8.44 1.01
CA VAL A 26 19.56 -7.08 0.85
C VAL A 26 18.98 -6.18 1.94
N TYR A 27 19.86 -5.42 2.58
CA TYR A 27 19.57 -4.32 3.48
C TYR A 27 20.83 -3.46 3.56
N ASP A 28 20.72 -2.16 3.87
CA ASP A 28 21.87 -1.33 4.22
C ASP A 28 21.45 -0.07 4.99
N GLU A 29 22.23 0.31 6.00
CA GLU A 29 21.98 1.51 6.80
C GLU A 29 22.21 2.81 6.01
N LEU A 30 22.96 2.79 4.90
CA LEU A 30 23.10 3.95 4.03
C LEU A 30 21.76 4.43 3.45
N MET A 31 20.80 3.52 3.22
CA MET A 31 19.44 3.87 2.77
C MET A 31 18.61 4.56 3.84
N LEU A 32 19.05 4.59 5.11
CA LEU A 32 18.43 5.38 6.17
C LEU A 32 18.67 6.89 6.00
N LYS A 33 19.66 7.30 5.20
CA LYS A 33 20.06 8.71 5.02
C LYS A 33 19.08 9.54 4.19
N HIS A 34 18.16 8.90 3.47
CA HIS A 34 17.01 9.55 2.86
C HIS A 34 15.95 9.80 3.95
N GLU A 35 16.03 10.94 4.63
CA GLU A 35 15.19 11.23 5.79
C GLU A 35 14.44 12.55 5.59
N SER A 36 13.13 12.53 5.79
CA SER A 36 12.30 13.75 5.70
C SER A 36 12.64 14.70 6.85
N PRO A 37 12.75 16.03 6.61
CA PRO A 37 12.96 17.01 7.68
C PRO A 37 11.73 17.21 8.57
N ILE A 38 10.59 16.63 8.20
CA ILE A 38 9.33 16.62 8.95
C ILE A 38 8.82 15.18 9.08
N GLU A 39 7.91 14.94 10.02
CA GLU A 39 7.23 13.64 10.14
C GLU A 39 6.54 13.25 8.82
N HIS A 40 6.78 12.02 8.38
CA HIS A 40 6.35 11.51 7.08
C HIS A 40 6.23 9.97 7.14
N PRO A 41 5.19 9.35 6.55
CA PRO A 41 4.97 7.91 6.66
C PRO A 41 6.10 7.09 6.02
N GLU A 42 6.57 7.48 4.84
CA GLU A 42 7.81 6.93 4.27
C GLU A 42 9.01 7.52 5.04
N CYS A 43 9.61 6.71 5.92
CA CYS A 43 10.69 7.12 6.82
C CYS A 43 11.74 6.01 7.04
N PRO A 44 12.95 6.35 7.53
CA PRO A 44 14.02 5.38 7.77
C PRO A 44 13.64 4.23 8.73
N ALA A 45 12.70 4.47 9.65
CA ALA A 45 12.27 3.48 10.63
C ALA A 45 11.67 2.21 9.99
N ARG A 46 11.09 2.33 8.78
CA ARG A 46 10.49 1.21 8.02
C ARG A 46 11.47 0.05 7.82
N ILE A 47 12.54 0.28 7.06
CA ILE A 47 13.56 -0.77 6.80
C ILE A 47 14.33 -1.18 8.06
N LYS A 48 14.52 -0.24 9.01
CA LYS A 48 15.21 -0.52 10.26
C LYS A 48 14.42 -1.48 11.13
N ARG A 49 13.10 -1.30 11.28
CA ARG A 49 12.26 -2.18 12.10
C ARG A 49 12.11 -3.55 11.46
N ILE A 50 11.92 -3.64 10.14
CA ILE A 50 11.91 -4.92 9.41
C ILE A 50 13.18 -5.71 9.69
N TYR A 51 14.36 -5.12 9.44
CA TYR A 51 15.63 -5.83 9.61
C TYR A 51 15.88 -6.23 11.08
N THR A 52 15.52 -5.35 12.02
CA THR A 52 15.64 -5.64 13.46
C THR A 52 14.73 -6.80 13.88
N ALA A 53 13.45 -6.77 13.46
CA ALA A 53 12.48 -7.81 13.78
C ALA A 53 12.84 -9.17 13.13
N MET A 54 13.35 -9.17 11.90
CA MET A 54 13.90 -10.38 11.29
C MET A 54 15.13 -10.92 12.04
N ALA A 55 15.96 -10.05 12.62
CA ALA A 55 17.12 -10.46 13.42
C ALA A 55 16.70 -11.02 14.78
N GLU A 56 15.74 -10.38 15.45
CA GLU A 56 15.07 -10.84 16.68
C GLU A 56 14.41 -12.22 16.47
N ALA A 57 13.79 -12.44 15.31
CA ALA A 57 13.21 -13.73 14.90
C ALA A 57 14.25 -14.76 14.40
N GLY A 58 15.55 -14.46 14.44
CA GLY A 58 16.63 -15.36 14.00
C GLY A 58 16.72 -15.62 12.50
N LEU A 59 15.95 -14.89 11.67
CA LEU A 59 15.87 -15.10 10.22
C LEU A 59 17.10 -14.53 9.50
N VAL A 60 17.59 -13.36 9.90
CA VAL A 60 18.77 -12.72 9.27
C VAL A 60 19.99 -13.65 9.27
N ALA A 61 20.21 -14.40 10.35
CA ALA A 61 21.32 -15.35 10.49
C ALA A 61 21.23 -16.58 9.55
N ARG A 62 20.05 -16.80 8.95
CA ARG A 62 19.77 -17.89 8.00
C ARG A 62 19.83 -17.43 6.54
N CYS A 63 19.95 -16.12 6.30
CA CYS A 63 20.02 -15.53 4.97
C CYS A 63 21.46 -15.22 4.57
N LYS A 64 21.74 -15.32 3.27
CA LYS A 64 22.98 -14.83 2.68
C LYS A 64 22.86 -13.33 2.43
N ARG A 65 23.69 -12.53 3.12
CA ARG A 65 23.71 -11.08 2.90
C ARG A 65 24.23 -10.78 1.49
N VAL A 66 23.41 -10.08 0.71
CA VAL A 66 23.80 -9.48 -0.56
C VAL A 66 24.18 -8.01 -0.29
N PRO A 67 25.41 -7.56 -0.58
CA PRO A 67 25.80 -6.17 -0.39
C PRO A 67 25.08 -5.27 -1.39
N VAL A 68 24.70 -4.05 -0.95
CA VAL A 68 24.21 -3.03 -1.87
C VAL A 68 25.35 -2.42 -2.68
N ARG A 69 25.00 -1.92 -3.87
CA ARG A 69 25.82 -1.01 -4.66
C ARG A 69 24.90 0.04 -5.29
N GLU A 70 25.49 1.10 -5.79
CA GLU A 70 24.76 2.05 -6.63
C GLU A 70 24.41 1.39 -7.98
N ALA A 71 23.17 1.56 -8.44
CA ALA A 71 22.77 1.23 -9.80
C ALA A 71 23.60 2.05 -10.80
N THR A 72 24.07 1.43 -11.87
CA THR A 72 24.81 2.16 -12.91
C THR A 72 23.85 2.94 -13.80
N ARG A 73 24.37 3.96 -14.51
CA ARG A 73 23.55 4.74 -15.44
C ARG A 73 22.96 3.86 -16.53
N GLU A 74 23.74 2.90 -17.03
CA GLU A 74 23.37 1.93 -18.07
C GLU A 74 22.39 0.87 -17.61
N GLU A 75 22.14 0.76 -16.30
CA GLU A 75 21.06 -0.03 -15.72
C GLU A 75 19.78 0.81 -15.67
N LEU A 76 19.84 2.04 -15.13
CA LEU A 76 18.68 2.92 -15.04
C LEU A 76 18.11 3.33 -16.42
N LEU A 77 18.99 3.56 -17.41
CA LEU A 77 18.61 3.86 -18.80
C LEU A 77 17.89 2.72 -19.53
N SER A 78 17.76 1.53 -18.92
CA SER A 78 16.91 0.47 -19.48
C SER A 78 15.42 0.84 -19.44
N VAL A 79 14.98 1.64 -18.46
CA VAL A 79 13.57 2.03 -18.29
C VAL A 79 13.33 3.52 -18.04
N HIS A 80 14.35 4.30 -17.65
CA HIS A 80 14.26 5.74 -17.42
C HIS A 80 14.90 6.58 -18.53
N GLY A 81 14.43 7.82 -18.72
CA GLY A 81 14.99 8.76 -19.68
C GLY A 81 16.25 9.48 -19.19
N GLU A 82 17.15 9.74 -20.14
CA GLU A 82 18.44 10.44 -19.95
C GLU A 82 18.30 11.79 -19.21
N ASP A 83 17.32 12.60 -19.58
CA ASP A 83 17.07 13.92 -18.97
C ASP A 83 16.55 13.81 -17.53
N TYR A 84 15.69 12.83 -17.24
CA TYR A 84 15.22 12.55 -15.89
C TYR A 84 16.35 12.12 -14.97
N LEU A 85 17.25 11.23 -15.43
CA LEU A 85 18.45 10.86 -14.69
C LEU A 85 19.39 12.05 -14.46
N ASN A 86 19.46 12.99 -15.41
CA ASN A 86 20.23 14.23 -15.26
C ASN A 86 19.61 15.17 -14.21
N ILE A 87 18.28 15.27 -14.15
CA ILE A 87 17.56 16.04 -13.12
C ILE A 87 17.80 15.41 -11.74
N MET A 88 17.56 14.11 -11.59
CA MET A 88 17.75 13.38 -10.32
C MET A 88 19.18 13.57 -9.77
N ARG A 89 20.20 13.45 -10.63
CA ARG A 89 21.60 13.66 -10.23
C ARG A 89 21.89 15.08 -9.71
N LYS A 90 21.22 16.12 -10.24
CA LYS A 90 21.37 17.51 -9.74
C LYS A 90 20.82 17.71 -8.33
N SER A 91 20.01 16.79 -7.79
CA SER A 91 19.51 16.87 -6.41
C SER A 91 20.58 16.50 -5.36
N GLU A 92 21.63 15.80 -5.76
CA GLU A 92 22.64 15.25 -4.85
C GLU A 92 23.42 16.36 -4.14
N GLY A 93 23.55 16.24 -2.81
CA GLY A 93 24.25 17.20 -1.95
C GLY A 93 23.59 18.58 -1.79
N LYS A 94 22.47 18.86 -2.45
CA LYS A 94 21.73 20.12 -2.31
C LYS A 94 21.07 20.28 -0.94
N LYS A 95 20.89 21.54 -0.51
CA LYS A 95 20.12 21.90 0.68
C LYS A 95 18.61 21.92 0.36
N PRO A 96 17.72 21.77 1.35
CA PRO A 96 16.27 21.81 1.13
C PRO A 96 15.79 23.02 0.30
N SER A 97 16.30 24.23 0.59
CA SER A 97 15.99 25.45 -0.15
C SER A 97 16.31 25.39 -1.66
N ASP A 98 17.33 24.60 -2.05
CA ASP A 98 17.74 24.45 -3.44
C ASP A 98 16.93 23.36 -4.18
N LEU A 99 16.12 22.61 -3.43
CA LEU A 99 15.23 21.54 -3.87
C LEU A 99 13.76 21.99 -3.94
N GLU A 100 13.42 23.18 -3.45
CA GLU A 100 12.10 23.81 -3.62
C GLU A 100 11.88 24.42 -5.02
N SER A 101 12.88 24.36 -5.91
CA SER A 101 12.78 24.90 -7.27
C SER A 101 11.87 24.05 -8.17
N SER A 102 11.30 24.67 -9.21
CA SER A 102 10.41 23.99 -10.16
C SER A 102 11.03 22.81 -10.92
N GLU A 103 12.36 22.64 -10.90
CA GLU A 103 13.07 21.47 -11.44
C GLU A 103 12.81 20.19 -10.60
N PHE A 104 12.36 20.33 -9.35
CA PHE A 104 12.17 19.23 -8.39
C PHE A 104 10.75 19.12 -7.81
N VAL A 105 9.76 19.76 -8.44
CA VAL A 105 8.36 19.68 -8.02
C VAL A 105 7.75 18.39 -8.55
N PHE A 106 7.74 17.37 -7.69
CA PHE A 106 7.21 16.03 -7.97
C PHE A 106 5.92 15.75 -7.18
N ASN A 107 5.13 14.76 -7.63
CA ASN A 107 3.87 14.41 -6.99
C ASN A 107 4.11 13.46 -5.79
N SER A 108 3.79 13.90 -4.58
CA SER A 108 3.85 13.07 -3.36
C SER A 108 5.24 12.50 -3.11
N ILE A 109 6.25 13.38 -3.11
CA ILE A 109 7.66 13.07 -2.82
C ILE A 109 8.24 14.15 -1.89
N TYR A 110 9.12 13.75 -0.98
CA TYR A 110 10.07 14.64 -0.31
C TYR A 110 11.47 14.38 -0.87
N LEU A 111 12.22 15.44 -1.16
CA LEU A 111 13.56 15.33 -1.77
C LEU A 111 14.62 15.92 -0.82
N THR A 112 15.75 15.23 -0.75
CA THR A 112 16.88 15.58 0.12
C THR A 112 18.19 15.43 -0.65
N GLY A 113 19.27 16.05 -0.20
CA GLY A 113 20.60 15.87 -0.79
C GLY A 113 21.12 14.42 -0.76
N GLN A 114 20.48 13.50 -0.03
CA GLN A 114 20.81 12.07 0.01
C GLN A 114 19.85 11.18 -0.80
N SER A 115 18.71 11.71 -1.27
CA SER A 115 17.67 10.94 -1.96
C SER A 115 18.19 10.23 -3.20
N HIS A 116 18.93 10.95 -4.06
CA HIS A 116 19.55 10.38 -5.27
C HIS A 116 20.42 9.16 -4.94
N LYS A 117 21.35 9.30 -3.99
CA LYS A 117 22.26 8.22 -3.60
C LYS A 117 21.52 7.03 -2.99
N CYS A 118 20.52 7.27 -2.15
CA CYS A 118 19.71 6.18 -1.57
C CYS A 118 18.89 5.45 -2.63
N ALA A 119 18.33 6.18 -3.62
CA ALA A 119 17.63 5.57 -4.76
C ALA A 119 18.55 4.71 -5.62
N LEU A 120 19.80 5.14 -5.86
CA LEU A 120 20.80 4.31 -6.53
C LEU A 120 21.10 3.02 -5.75
N LEU A 121 21.22 3.08 -4.43
CA LEU A 121 21.45 1.90 -3.57
C LEU A 121 20.24 0.95 -3.54
N SER A 122 19.03 1.51 -3.52
CA SER A 122 17.76 0.76 -3.57
C SER A 122 17.67 -0.06 -4.86
N ALA A 123 17.76 0.61 -6.01
CA ALA A 123 17.72 -0.03 -7.32
C ALA A 123 18.88 -1.03 -7.51
N GLY A 124 20.11 -0.65 -7.18
CA GLY A 124 21.28 -1.51 -7.36
C GLY A 124 21.25 -2.76 -6.49
N GLY A 125 20.69 -2.67 -5.27
CA GLY A 125 20.43 -3.82 -4.40
C GLY A 125 19.43 -4.81 -4.98
N VAL A 126 18.29 -4.32 -5.50
CA VAL A 126 17.27 -5.17 -6.16
C VAL A 126 17.82 -5.81 -7.43
N VAL A 127 18.59 -5.08 -8.24
CA VAL A 127 19.25 -5.59 -9.45
C VAL A 127 20.23 -6.71 -9.13
N ASP A 128 21.12 -6.54 -8.15
CA ASP A 128 22.12 -7.57 -7.84
C ASP A 128 21.50 -8.81 -7.17
N LEU A 129 20.49 -8.65 -6.32
CA LEU A 129 19.72 -9.79 -5.79
C LEU A 129 19.06 -10.57 -6.92
N THR A 130 18.39 -9.87 -7.85
CA THR A 130 17.72 -10.48 -9.01
C THR A 130 18.70 -11.19 -9.92
N ARG A 131 19.87 -10.57 -10.17
CA ARG A 131 20.96 -11.18 -10.95
C ARG A 131 21.45 -12.48 -10.30
N MET A 132 21.67 -12.49 -8.99
CA MET A 132 22.16 -13.68 -8.26
C MET A 132 21.13 -14.82 -8.23
N VAL A 133 19.83 -14.51 -8.07
CA VAL A 133 18.73 -15.50 -8.16
C VAL A 133 18.61 -16.04 -9.59
N TRP A 134 18.67 -15.18 -10.60
CA TRP A 134 18.65 -15.59 -12.01
C TRP A 134 19.80 -16.56 -12.34
N GLN A 135 21.03 -16.17 -11.96
CA GLN A 135 22.27 -16.94 -12.17
C GLN A 135 22.36 -18.22 -11.32
N GLY A 136 21.45 -18.42 -10.36
CA GLY A 136 21.42 -19.61 -9.48
C GLY A 136 22.42 -19.57 -8.32
N ASP A 137 23.03 -18.42 -8.04
CA ASP A 137 23.89 -18.19 -6.86
C ASP A 137 23.07 -18.10 -5.55
N LEU A 138 21.77 -17.88 -5.69
CA LEU A 138 20.73 -17.91 -4.65
C LEU A 138 19.51 -18.69 -5.18
N ALA A 139 18.73 -19.28 -4.28
CA ALA A 139 17.43 -19.85 -4.61
C ALA A 139 16.43 -18.75 -4.96
N ASN A 140 16.38 -17.75 -4.09
CA ASN A 140 15.39 -16.67 -4.00
C ASN A 140 15.94 -15.56 -3.07
N GLY A 141 15.18 -14.50 -2.83
CA GLY A 141 15.51 -13.57 -1.74
C GLY A 141 14.57 -12.39 -1.56
N MET A 142 14.89 -11.55 -0.57
CA MET A 142 14.18 -10.31 -0.27
C MET A 142 15.14 -9.13 -0.19
N ALA A 143 14.72 -8.00 -0.75
CA ALA A 143 15.40 -6.72 -0.68
C ALA A 143 14.61 -5.74 0.19
N VAL A 144 15.11 -5.54 1.41
CA VAL A 144 14.60 -4.58 2.39
C VAL A 144 15.26 -3.23 2.09
N VAL A 145 14.75 -2.55 1.07
CA VAL A 145 15.33 -1.35 0.45
C VAL A 145 14.43 -0.13 0.61
N ARG A 146 15.01 1.08 0.46
CA ARG A 146 14.27 2.33 0.30
C ARG A 146 15.15 3.40 -0.36
N PRO A 147 14.59 4.38 -1.10
CA PRO A 147 13.17 4.58 -1.39
C PRO A 147 12.53 3.47 -2.24
N PRO A 148 11.18 3.37 -2.25
CA PRO A 148 10.43 2.47 -3.14
C PRO A 148 10.59 2.87 -4.62
N GLY A 149 9.99 2.09 -5.52
CA GLY A 149 10.16 2.22 -6.96
C GLY A 149 8.90 2.10 -7.84
N HIS A 150 7.87 1.35 -7.47
CA HIS A 150 6.81 0.94 -8.42
C HIS A 150 5.98 2.08 -9.05
N HIS A 151 5.90 3.25 -8.40
CA HIS A 151 5.28 4.46 -8.94
C HIS A 151 6.19 5.30 -9.87
N ALA A 152 7.52 5.08 -9.85
CA ALA A 152 8.44 5.88 -10.65
C ALA A 152 8.23 5.58 -12.14
N GLU A 153 7.92 6.61 -12.91
CA GLU A 153 7.70 6.53 -14.35
C GLU A 153 9.01 6.77 -15.09
N ARG A 154 9.00 6.59 -16.42
CA ARG A 154 10.17 6.78 -17.28
C ARG A 154 10.90 8.11 -17.04
N ASP A 155 10.13 9.20 -16.92
CA ASP A 155 10.64 10.56 -16.87
C ASP A 155 10.13 11.37 -15.66
N ASN A 156 9.54 10.70 -14.65
CA ASN A 156 8.89 11.36 -13.51
C ASN A 156 9.02 10.57 -12.20
N ALA A 157 9.33 11.28 -11.10
CA ALA A 157 9.31 10.76 -9.74
C ALA A 157 7.92 10.99 -9.13
N MET A 158 7.35 10.00 -8.45
CA MET A 158 6.08 10.17 -7.73
C MET A 158 5.83 9.06 -6.71
N GLY A 159 4.92 9.28 -5.77
CA GLY A 159 4.49 8.26 -4.80
C GLY A 159 5.65 7.70 -3.99
N PHE A 160 6.50 8.59 -3.46
CA PHE A 160 7.77 8.28 -2.78
C PHE A 160 8.85 7.57 -3.64
N CYS A 161 8.57 7.27 -4.92
CA CYS A 161 9.43 6.48 -5.80
C CYS A 161 10.29 7.35 -6.73
N PHE A 162 11.61 7.07 -6.77
CA PHE A 162 12.58 7.82 -7.59
C PHE A 162 13.07 7.02 -8.81
N PHE A 163 13.44 5.75 -8.62
CA PHE A 163 13.78 4.83 -9.71
C PHE A 163 12.95 3.58 -9.56
N ASN A 164 12.47 3.01 -10.67
CA ASN A 164 11.62 1.84 -10.64
C ASN A 164 12.45 0.57 -10.44
N ASN A 165 12.70 0.24 -9.18
CA ASN A 165 13.59 -0.83 -8.75
C ASN A 165 13.26 -2.18 -9.43
N VAL A 166 11.97 -2.55 -9.45
CA VAL A 166 11.51 -3.81 -10.04
C VAL A 166 11.55 -3.80 -11.56
N ALA A 167 11.22 -2.68 -12.21
CA ALA A 167 11.24 -2.56 -13.66
C ALA A 167 12.67 -2.61 -14.21
N VAL A 168 13.62 -1.91 -13.57
CA VAL A 168 15.05 -2.00 -13.92
C VAL A 168 15.53 -3.45 -13.83
N ALA A 169 15.18 -4.17 -12.75
CA ALA A 169 15.58 -5.56 -12.58
C ALA A 169 14.93 -6.50 -13.63
N ALA A 170 13.65 -6.31 -13.96
CA ALA A 170 12.94 -7.11 -14.97
C ALA A 170 13.50 -6.89 -16.38
N GLU A 171 13.70 -5.64 -16.79
CA GLU A 171 14.21 -5.30 -18.12
C GLU A 171 15.66 -5.79 -18.30
N LEU A 172 16.50 -5.70 -17.26
CA LEU A 172 17.85 -6.28 -17.28
C LEU A 172 17.83 -7.81 -17.37
N ALA A 173 16.89 -8.48 -16.70
CA ALA A 173 16.73 -9.93 -16.79
C ALA A 173 16.40 -10.36 -18.23
N VAL A 174 15.51 -9.63 -18.92
CA VAL A 174 15.16 -9.89 -20.32
C VAL A 174 16.30 -9.54 -21.28
N GLN A 175 16.82 -8.30 -21.22
CA GLN A 175 17.74 -7.76 -22.21
C GLN A 175 19.19 -8.23 -22.03
N LYS A 176 19.68 -8.31 -20.79
CA LYS A 176 21.10 -8.61 -20.50
C LYS A 176 21.32 -10.04 -20.03
N TRP A 177 20.38 -10.66 -19.31
CA TRP A 177 20.58 -12.00 -18.73
C TRP A 177 19.81 -13.12 -19.43
N GLY A 178 18.94 -12.78 -20.39
CA GLY A 178 18.37 -13.70 -21.36
C GLY A 178 17.05 -14.37 -20.95
N ALA A 179 16.41 -13.93 -19.86
CA ALA A 179 15.07 -14.37 -19.49
C ALA A 179 14.07 -14.12 -20.64
N LYS A 180 13.10 -15.01 -20.83
CA LYS A 180 12.10 -14.91 -21.91
C LYS A 180 10.75 -14.45 -21.38
N ARG A 181 10.42 -14.83 -20.14
CA ARG A 181 9.15 -14.56 -19.46
C ARG A 181 9.43 -14.18 -18.01
N VAL A 182 9.25 -12.91 -17.67
CA VAL A 182 9.41 -12.37 -16.30
C VAL A 182 8.04 -11.91 -15.82
N VAL A 183 7.72 -12.16 -14.56
CA VAL A 183 6.53 -11.61 -13.90
C VAL A 183 6.97 -10.50 -12.96
N ILE A 184 6.27 -9.38 -13.01
CA ILE A 184 6.21 -8.40 -11.91
C ILE A 184 4.82 -8.56 -11.28
N PHE A 185 4.77 -9.03 -10.04
CA PHE A 185 3.54 -9.09 -9.26
C PHE A 185 3.56 -8.00 -8.19
N ASP A 186 2.54 -7.16 -8.17
CA ASP A 186 2.40 -6.04 -7.25
C ASP A 186 1.22 -6.25 -6.31
N TRP A 187 1.53 -6.43 -5.02
CA TRP A 187 0.55 -6.55 -3.95
C TRP A 187 0.52 -5.32 -3.03
N ASP A 188 1.27 -4.26 -3.36
CA ASP A 188 1.14 -2.96 -2.69
C ASP A 188 -0.30 -2.47 -2.82
N VAL A 189 -0.80 -1.75 -1.80
CA VAL A 189 -2.19 -1.29 -1.84
C VAL A 189 -2.43 -0.24 -2.93
N HIS A 190 -1.36 0.39 -3.44
CA HIS A 190 -1.41 1.36 -4.52
C HIS A 190 -1.09 0.73 -5.88
N HIS A 191 -1.71 1.24 -6.95
CA HIS A 191 -1.38 0.83 -8.31
C HIS A 191 0.04 1.28 -8.70
N GLY A 192 0.95 0.34 -8.95
CA GLY A 192 2.28 0.59 -9.54
C GLY A 192 2.23 1.10 -10.98
N ASN A 193 1.69 2.31 -11.19
CA ASN A 193 1.50 2.94 -12.49
C ASN A 193 2.78 3.07 -13.30
N GLY A 194 3.93 3.28 -12.64
CA GLY A 194 5.23 3.34 -13.30
C GLY A 194 5.60 1.99 -13.90
N SER A 195 5.47 0.92 -13.12
CA SER A 195 5.74 -0.46 -13.54
C SER A 195 4.84 -0.90 -14.69
N GLN A 196 3.53 -0.62 -14.64
CA GLN A 196 2.62 -0.86 -15.76
C GLN A 196 3.07 -0.10 -17.01
N THR A 197 3.25 1.22 -16.92
CA THR A 197 3.51 2.09 -18.08
C THR A 197 4.81 1.74 -18.80
N MET A 198 5.82 1.25 -18.06
CA MET A 198 7.10 0.79 -18.63
C MET A 198 6.98 -0.46 -19.51
N PHE A 199 5.93 -1.28 -19.33
CA PHE A 199 5.77 -2.56 -20.02
C PHE A 199 4.45 -2.73 -20.76
N GLU A 200 3.66 -1.66 -20.91
CA GLU A 200 2.32 -1.67 -21.53
C GLU A 200 2.32 -2.26 -22.96
N ASP A 201 3.42 -2.22 -23.72
CA ASP A 201 3.53 -2.85 -25.06
C ASP A 201 4.40 -4.14 -25.12
N ASN A 202 4.85 -4.64 -23.97
CA ASN A 202 5.80 -5.74 -23.82
C ASN A 202 5.09 -7.07 -23.51
N ASN A 203 5.48 -8.16 -24.17
CA ASN A 203 4.92 -9.51 -23.96
C ASN A 203 5.89 -10.50 -23.30
N LYS A 204 7.08 -10.04 -22.91
CA LYS A 204 8.07 -10.82 -22.14
C LYS A 204 8.00 -10.50 -20.65
N ILE A 205 7.44 -9.36 -20.29
CA ILE A 205 7.25 -8.92 -18.92
C ILE A 205 5.75 -8.81 -18.68
N LEU A 206 5.24 -9.66 -17.80
CA LEU A 206 3.84 -9.71 -17.40
C LEU A 206 3.70 -8.94 -16.09
N TYR A 207 2.99 -7.80 -16.13
CA TYR A 207 2.68 -7.02 -14.94
C TYR A 207 1.29 -7.40 -14.40
N ILE A 208 1.22 -7.69 -13.11
CA ILE A 208 -0.03 -8.05 -12.44
C ILE A 208 -0.11 -7.27 -11.12
N SER A 209 -1.20 -6.58 -10.86
CA SER A 209 -1.37 -5.77 -9.64
C SER A 209 -2.73 -5.98 -8.98
N MET A 210 -2.73 -6.16 -7.66
CA MET A 210 -3.91 -6.09 -6.80
C MET A 210 -3.82 -4.83 -5.95
N HIS A 211 -4.71 -3.87 -6.16
CA HIS A 211 -4.59 -2.57 -5.49
C HIS A 211 -5.96 -1.99 -5.17
N ARG A 212 -6.03 -1.14 -4.15
CA ARG A 212 -7.23 -0.36 -3.85
C ARG A 212 -7.42 0.67 -4.95
N TYR A 213 -8.59 0.66 -5.58
CA TYR A 213 -8.86 1.47 -6.79
C TYR A 213 -9.97 2.48 -6.56
N MET A 214 -11.06 2.09 -5.86
CA MET A 214 -12.22 2.95 -5.57
C MET A 214 -12.74 3.69 -6.82
N ASN A 215 -12.88 2.97 -7.94
CA ASN A 215 -13.25 3.48 -9.28
C ASN A 215 -12.32 4.59 -9.82
N GLY A 216 -11.04 4.57 -9.44
CA GLY A 216 -10.03 5.54 -9.85
C GLY A 216 -9.89 6.75 -8.93
N CYS A 217 -10.55 6.73 -7.77
CA CYS A 217 -10.49 7.81 -6.76
C CYS A 217 -9.42 7.59 -5.67
N PHE A 218 -8.90 6.37 -5.50
CA PHE A 218 -7.76 6.12 -4.61
C PHE A 218 -6.43 6.49 -5.29
N TYR A 219 -5.35 6.67 -4.53
CA TYR A 219 -4.05 7.02 -5.10
C TYR A 219 -3.39 5.81 -5.80
N PRO A 220 -2.74 5.99 -6.96
CA PRO A 220 -2.73 7.19 -7.81
C PRO A 220 -4.08 7.38 -8.53
N PRO A 221 -4.70 8.58 -8.46
CA PRO A 221 -6.03 8.79 -9.02
C PRO A 221 -5.98 8.76 -10.55
N GLY A 222 -6.89 8.02 -11.17
CA GLY A 222 -6.90 7.83 -12.62
C GLY A 222 -7.61 6.57 -13.06
N ARG A 223 -7.61 6.34 -14.37
CA ARG A 223 -8.25 5.15 -14.96
C ARG A 223 -7.31 3.96 -15.16
N THR A 224 -6.00 4.19 -15.16
CA THR A 224 -4.94 3.23 -15.53
C THR A 224 -4.97 1.93 -14.71
N GLY A 225 -5.23 2.00 -13.40
CA GLY A 225 -5.44 0.82 -12.55
C GLY A 225 -6.77 0.06 -12.78
N GLY A 226 -7.62 0.51 -13.70
CA GLY A 226 -8.86 -0.18 -14.03
C GLY A 226 -8.60 -1.47 -14.83
N HIS A 227 -9.32 -2.55 -14.50
CA HIS A 227 -9.28 -3.88 -15.12
C HIS A 227 -9.36 -3.93 -16.66
N THR A 228 -9.82 -2.86 -17.31
CA THR A 228 -9.86 -2.74 -18.78
C THR A 228 -8.52 -2.37 -19.41
N HIS A 229 -7.51 -1.98 -18.62
CA HIS A 229 -6.16 -1.68 -19.11
C HIS A 229 -5.36 -2.99 -19.11
N VAL A 230 -5.39 -3.66 -20.25
CA VAL A 230 -4.83 -5.01 -20.44
C VAL A 230 -3.49 -5.00 -21.18
N GLY A 231 -2.87 -3.84 -21.39
CA GLY A 231 -1.74 -3.68 -22.29
C GLY A 231 -2.16 -3.26 -23.70
N THR A 232 -1.19 -2.93 -24.53
CA THR A 232 -1.34 -2.43 -25.90
C THR A 232 -0.40 -3.13 -26.87
N GLY A 233 -0.66 -3.05 -28.17
CA GLY A 233 0.24 -3.61 -29.19
C GLY A 233 0.53 -5.09 -28.96
N ASN A 234 1.81 -5.44 -28.80
CA ASN A 234 2.23 -6.82 -28.52
C ASN A 234 1.96 -7.24 -27.06
N GLY A 235 1.96 -6.29 -26.12
CA GLY A 235 1.69 -6.50 -24.70
C GLY A 235 0.21 -6.59 -24.33
N ALA A 236 -0.71 -6.57 -25.30
CA ALA A 236 -2.13 -6.80 -25.03
C ALA A 236 -2.36 -8.21 -24.43
N GLY A 237 -2.96 -8.24 -23.24
CA GLY A 237 -3.09 -9.40 -22.36
C GLY A 237 -2.03 -9.49 -21.24
N TYR A 238 -0.93 -8.73 -21.32
CA TYR A 238 0.22 -8.82 -20.41
C TYR A 238 0.24 -7.75 -19.30
N ASN A 239 -0.83 -6.97 -19.18
CA ASN A 239 -1.10 -6.14 -18.00
C ASN A 239 -2.40 -6.63 -17.33
N VAL A 240 -2.36 -6.90 -16.03
CA VAL A 240 -3.49 -7.47 -15.26
C VAL A 240 -3.75 -6.61 -14.02
N ASN A 241 -4.85 -5.86 -14.02
CA ASN A 241 -5.25 -5.01 -12.91
C ASN A 241 -6.47 -5.58 -12.18
N ILE A 242 -6.31 -5.92 -10.90
CA ILE A 242 -7.36 -6.33 -9.97
C ILE A 242 -7.62 -5.16 -9.02
N GLY A 243 -8.38 -4.17 -9.51
CA GLY A 243 -8.67 -2.94 -8.78
C GLY A 243 -9.86 -3.08 -7.83
N TRP A 244 -9.60 -3.07 -6.52
CA TRP A 244 -10.63 -3.19 -5.47
C TRP A 244 -11.48 -1.92 -5.36
N ASN A 245 -12.81 -2.07 -5.38
CA ASN A 245 -13.77 -0.96 -5.35
C ASN A 245 -14.57 -0.89 -4.04
N HIS A 246 -14.21 -1.74 -3.09
CA HIS A 246 -14.62 -1.72 -1.70
C HIS A 246 -13.42 -1.33 -0.82
N TYR A 247 -13.74 -0.89 0.39
CA TYR A 247 -12.77 -0.80 1.47
C TYR A 247 -12.68 -2.16 2.18
N ASN A 248 -11.71 -2.36 3.07
CA ASN A 248 -11.61 -3.59 3.85
C ASN A 248 -11.39 -4.84 2.97
N VAL A 249 -10.43 -4.75 2.04
CA VAL A 249 -9.90 -5.94 1.38
C VAL A 249 -9.33 -6.86 2.47
N THR A 250 -9.72 -8.12 2.46
CA THR A 250 -9.32 -9.14 3.44
C THR A 250 -8.47 -10.24 2.79
N ASP A 251 -7.91 -11.12 3.62
CA ASP A 251 -7.20 -12.32 3.15
C ASP A 251 -8.05 -13.17 2.19
N GLY A 252 -9.36 -13.30 2.44
CA GLY A 252 -10.27 -14.09 1.61
C GLY A 252 -10.41 -13.51 0.19
N ASP A 253 -10.46 -12.19 0.06
CA ASP A 253 -10.51 -11.47 -1.21
C ASP A 253 -9.23 -11.69 -2.02
N VAL A 254 -8.09 -11.52 -1.35
CA VAL A 254 -6.75 -11.68 -1.95
C VAL A 254 -6.51 -13.11 -2.37
N MET A 255 -6.79 -14.10 -1.51
CA MET A 255 -6.66 -15.52 -1.85
C MET A 255 -7.57 -15.90 -3.02
N ALA A 256 -8.76 -15.30 -3.15
CA ALA A 256 -9.62 -15.50 -4.32
C ALA A 256 -8.98 -14.92 -5.60
N ALA A 257 -8.42 -13.71 -5.56
CA ALA A 257 -7.67 -13.16 -6.69
C ALA A 257 -6.44 -14.03 -7.06
N MET A 258 -5.72 -14.55 -6.06
CA MET A 258 -4.62 -15.50 -6.26
C MET A 258 -5.12 -16.75 -7.01
N HIS A 259 -6.14 -17.43 -6.49
CA HIS A 259 -6.63 -18.70 -7.04
C HIS A 259 -7.33 -18.58 -8.39
N PHE A 260 -8.06 -17.49 -8.65
CA PHE A 260 -8.92 -17.37 -9.83
C PHE A 260 -8.36 -16.49 -10.95
N VAL A 261 -7.37 -15.63 -10.67
CA VAL A 261 -6.71 -14.80 -11.69
C VAL A 261 -5.22 -15.12 -11.78
N LEU A 262 -4.50 -14.95 -10.68
CA LEU A 262 -3.03 -14.96 -10.71
C LEU A 262 -2.47 -16.35 -11.06
N LEU A 263 -2.72 -17.36 -10.23
CA LEU A 263 -2.15 -18.70 -10.39
C LEU A 263 -2.53 -19.35 -11.75
N PRO A 264 -3.77 -19.21 -12.28
CA PRO A 264 -4.11 -19.63 -13.64
C PRO A 264 -3.24 -18.96 -14.71
N VAL A 265 -3.12 -17.62 -14.68
CA VAL A 265 -2.30 -16.84 -15.62
C VAL A 265 -0.82 -17.19 -15.51
N LEU A 266 -0.28 -17.32 -14.29
CA LEU A 266 1.11 -17.74 -14.08
C LEU A 266 1.41 -19.14 -14.61
N SER A 267 0.42 -20.04 -14.55
CA SER A 267 0.55 -21.41 -15.07
C SER A 267 0.53 -21.47 -16.59
N GLU A 268 -0.24 -20.58 -17.24
CA GLU A 268 -0.29 -20.45 -18.70
C GLU A 268 0.92 -19.67 -19.26
N PHE A 269 1.37 -18.62 -18.57
CA PHE A 269 2.57 -17.86 -18.92
C PHE A 269 3.87 -18.65 -18.65
N GLY A 270 3.90 -19.42 -17.57
CA GLY A 270 5.05 -20.22 -17.14
C GLY A 270 6.32 -19.39 -17.00
N PRO A 271 6.43 -18.46 -16.05
CA PRO A 271 7.56 -17.53 -15.95
C PRO A 271 8.90 -18.21 -15.69
N ASP A 272 9.97 -17.62 -16.23
CA ASP A 272 11.36 -17.98 -15.94
C ASP A 272 11.89 -17.30 -14.66
N LEU A 273 11.24 -16.21 -14.22
CA LEU A 273 11.59 -15.40 -13.05
C LEU A 273 10.34 -14.67 -12.52
N VAL A 274 10.18 -14.60 -11.19
CA VAL A 274 9.15 -13.79 -10.52
C VAL A 274 9.82 -12.70 -9.68
N ILE A 275 9.43 -11.45 -9.91
CA ILE A 275 9.78 -10.29 -9.11
C ILE A 275 8.48 -9.78 -8.46
N VAL A 276 8.53 -9.46 -7.17
CA VAL A 276 7.38 -8.98 -6.40
C VAL A 276 7.65 -7.57 -5.92
N SER A 277 6.80 -6.62 -6.33
CA SER A 277 6.63 -5.32 -5.67
C SER A 277 5.96 -5.60 -4.32
N SER A 278 6.78 -5.67 -3.28
CA SER A 278 6.44 -6.19 -1.97
C SER A 278 6.04 -5.05 -1.01
N GLY A 279 4.97 -4.34 -1.33
CA GLY A 279 4.33 -3.40 -0.41
C GLY A 279 3.63 -4.10 0.75
N PHE A 280 3.44 -3.42 1.88
CA PHE A 280 2.73 -4.00 3.04
C PHE A 280 1.69 -3.04 3.65
N ASP A 281 1.29 -2.03 2.91
CA ASP A 281 0.24 -1.06 3.29
C ASP A 281 -1.18 -1.60 3.10
N ALA A 282 -1.35 -2.73 2.42
CA ALA A 282 -2.60 -3.49 2.45
C ALA A 282 -2.82 -4.21 3.80
N ALA A 283 -1.79 -4.31 4.65
CA ALA A 283 -1.87 -4.98 5.94
C ALA A 283 -2.73 -4.22 6.97
N ILE A 284 -3.35 -4.97 7.88
CA ILE A 284 -4.16 -4.43 8.96
C ILE A 284 -3.40 -3.36 9.77
N GLY A 285 -4.07 -2.24 10.04
CA GLY A 285 -3.52 -1.13 10.82
C GLY A 285 -2.59 -0.20 10.05
N ASP A 286 -2.39 -0.37 8.74
CA ASP A 286 -1.70 0.63 7.92
C ASP A 286 -2.48 1.96 7.84
N PRO A 287 -1.83 3.12 8.05
CA PRO A 287 -2.52 4.41 8.07
C PRO A 287 -3.00 4.91 6.68
N LEU A 288 -2.52 4.34 5.57
CA LEU A 288 -2.86 4.79 4.22
C LEU A 288 -3.77 3.79 3.47
N GLY A 289 -3.47 2.50 3.55
CA GLY A 289 -4.10 1.50 2.69
C GLY A 289 -5.58 1.22 2.96
N GLY A 290 -6.04 1.27 4.21
CA GLY A 290 -7.46 1.04 4.55
C GLY A 290 -7.97 -0.37 4.17
N CYS A 291 -7.09 -1.36 4.28
CA CYS A 291 -7.36 -2.79 4.09
C CYS A 291 -7.08 -3.56 5.39
N ALA A 292 -7.40 -4.84 5.42
CA ALA A 292 -7.37 -5.69 6.61
C ALA A 292 -6.68 -7.03 6.36
N LEU A 293 -5.62 -7.06 5.53
CA LEU A 293 -4.82 -8.27 5.33
C LEU A 293 -4.04 -8.62 6.61
N SER A 294 -4.01 -9.90 6.97
CA SER A 294 -3.11 -10.40 8.01
C SER A 294 -1.65 -10.38 7.53
N PRO A 295 -0.67 -10.25 8.44
CA PRO A 295 0.74 -10.52 8.11
C PRO A 295 0.95 -11.90 7.46
N GLU A 296 0.16 -12.90 7.86
CA GLU A 296 0.25 -14.29 7.40
C GLU A 296 -0.07 -14.45 5.91
N VAL A 297 -1.02 -13.70 5.34
CA VAL A 297 -1.40 -13.85 3.93
C VAL A 297 -0.24 -13.51 2.98
N PHE A 298 0.64 -12.57 3.34
CA PHE A 298 1.83 -12.24 2.56
C PHE A 298 2.83 -13.41 2.51
N GLY A 299 2.97 -14.15 3.61
CA GLY A 299 3.73 -15.41 3.64
C GLY A 299 3.13 -16.47 2.70
N TRP A 300 1.81 -16.60 2.69
CA TRP A 300 1.09 -17.52 1.81
C TRP A 300 1.14 -17.12 0.33
N MET A 301 1.03 -15.83 0.00
CA MET A 301 1.26 -15.32 -1.36
C MET A 301 2.67 -15.66 -1.83
N THR A 302 3.68 -15.39 -0.98
CA THR A 302 5.08 -15.77 -1.23
C THR A 302 5.24 -17.28 -1.47
N HIS A 303 4.52 -18.11 -0.70
CA HIS A 303 4.59 -19.57 -0.80
C HIS A 303 4.06 -20.06 -2.15
N MET A 304 2.89 -19.58 -2.56
CA MET A 304 2.27 -19.97 -3.83
C MET A 304 3.10 -19.51 -5.03
N LEU A 305 3.66 -18.30 -4.99
CA LEU A 305 4.53 -17.77 -6.05
C LEU A 305 5.85 -18.54 -6.18
N LYS A 306 6.42 -19.01 -5.06
CA LYS A 306 7.66 -19.81 -5.02
C LYS A 306 7.54 -21.17 -5.71
N LEU A 307 6.32 -21.62 -6.04
CA LEU A 307 6.09 -22.82 -6.85
C LEU A 307 6.39 -22.61 -8.35
N TYR A 308 6.46 -21.36 -8.81
CA TYR A 308 6.76 -20.98 -10.19
C TYR A 308 8.26 -20.67 -10.39
N ALA A 309 8.69 -20.54 -11.66
CA ALA A 309 10.07 -20.18 -12.03
C ALA A 309 11.18 -21.04 -11.39
N GLY A 310 10.88 -22.29 -11.01
CA GLY A 310 11.83 -23.14 -10.28
C GLY A 310 12.27 -22.55 -8.93
N GLY A 311 11.39 -21.78 -8.27
CA GLY A 311 11.67 -21.09 -7.02
C GLY A 311 12.44 -19.77 -7.17
N LYS A 312 12.75 -19.32 -8.40
CA LYS A 312 13.40 -18.02 -8.66
C LYS A 312 12.41 -16.86 -8.41
N ILE A 313 12.30 -16.48 -7.13
CA ILE A 313 11.47 -15.37 -6.67
C ILE A 313 12.31 -14.31 -5.94
N VAL A 314 12.04 -13.04 -6.22
CA VAL A 314 12.63 -11.88 -5.55
C VAL A 314 11.54 -10.96 -5.04
N LEU A 315 11.55 -10.63 -3.74
CA LEU A 315 10.68 -9.62 -3.15
C LEU A 315 11.47 -8.32 -3.01
N ALA A 316 10.98 -7.20 -3.54
CA ALA A 316 11.56 -5.87 -3.37
C ALA A 316 10.59 -4.99 -2.57
N LEU A 317 11.03 -4.42 -1.45
CA LEU A 317 10.16 -3.62 -0.59
C LEU A 317 9.65 -2.36 -1.30
N GLU A 318 8.34 -2.16 -1.29
CA GLU A 318 7.67 -0.95 -1.81
C GLU A 318 7.08 -0.14 -0.63
N GLY A 319 5.75 -0.04 -0.49
CA GLY A 319 5.04 0.68 0.57
C GLY A 319 4.88 -0.07 1.91
N GLY A 320 3.87 0.32 2.70
CA GLY A 320 3.69 -0.10 4.09
C GLY A 320 4.30 0.88 5.10
N TYR A 321 3.49 1.35 6.05
CA TYR A 321 3.81 2.49 6.91
C TYR A 321 3.50 2.23 8.40
N ASN A 322 2.68 1.23 8.72
CA ASN A 322 2.63 0.69 10.09
C ASN A 322 3.88 -0.17 10.37
N LEU A 323 4.73 0.28 11.31
CA LEU A 323 6.01 -0.36 11.63
C LEU A 323 5.92 -1.78 12.20
N ASN A 324 4.78 -2.15 12.79
CA ASN A 324 4.54 -3.52 13.26
C ASN A 324 4.11 -4.40 12.09
N SER A 325 3.02 -4.03 11.40
CA SER A 325 2.43 -4.82 10.32
C SER A 325 3.42 -5.07 9.17
N ILE A 326 4.22 -4.06 8.78
CA ILE A 326 5.27 -4.22 7.76
C ILE A 326 6.34 -5.24 8.17
N SER A 327 6.68 -5.28 9.46
CA SER A 327 7.74 -6.14 9.99
C SER A 327 7.27 -7.58 10.16
N GLU A 328 6.04 -7.76 10.65
CA GLU A 328 5.39 -9.07 10.77
C GLU A 328 5.14 -9.69 9.39
N ALA A 329 4.61 -8.94 8.43
CA ALA A 329 4.39 -9.43 7.06
C ALA A 329 5.71 -9.79 6.37
N SER A 330 6.73 -8.94 6.53
CA SER A 330 8.10 -9.25 6.04
C SER A 330 8.68 -10.52 6.67
N ILE A 331 8.42 -10.78 7.96
CA ILE A 331 8.81 -12.02 8.65
C ILE A 331 8.11 -13.24 8.04
N GLN A 332 6.82 -13.16 7.75
CA GLN A 332 6.07 -14.27 7.13
C GLN A 332 6.53 -14.53 5.68
N CYS A 333 6.81 -13.49 4.90
CA CYS A 333 7.48 -13.61 3.60
C CYS A 333 8.84 -14.31 3.73
N MET A 334 9.70 -13.87 4.65
CA MET A 334 11.05 -14.43 4.81
C MET A 334 11.02 -15.90 5.28
N LYS A 335 10.13 -16.26 6.20
CA LYS A 335 9.85 -17.66 6.58
C LYS A 335 9.50 -18.52 5.35
N SER A 336 8.60 -18.02 4.49
CA SER A 336 8.19 -18.69 3.25
C SER A 336 9.36 -18.89 2.27
N LEU A 337 10.22 -17.86 2.09
CA LEU A 337 11.43 -17.94 1.28
C LEU A 337 12.43 -18.98 1.81
N LEU A 338 12.66 -19.00 3.11
CA LEU A 338 13.53 -19.96 3.82
C LEU A 338 12.95 -21.39 3.89
N GLY A 339 11.67 -21.57 3.57
CA GLY A 339 10.99 -22.87 3.59
C GLY A 339 10.49 -23.32 4.97
N ASP A 340 10.25 -22.37 5.87
CA ASP A 340 9.60 -22.65 7.16
C ASP A 340 8.12 -23.02 6.98
N ILE A 341 7.58 -23.72 7.98
CA ILE A 341 6.15 -23.98 8.09
C ILE A 341 5.45 -22.65 8.42
N LEU A 342 4.53 -22.24 7.56
CA LEU A 342 3.65 -21.09 7.79
C LEU A 342 2.48 -21.46 8.72
N PRO A 343 1.86 -20.48 9.41
CA PRO A 343 0.57 -20.67 10.06
C PRO A 343 -0.50 -21.16 9.08
N SER A 344 -1.60 -21.73 9.57
CA SER A 344 -2.70 -22.23 8.72
C SER A 344 -3.10 -21.23 7.63
N PRO A 345 -3.41 -21.69 6.40
CA PRO A 345 -3.82 -20.79 5.33
C PRO A 345 -5.13 -20.08 5.68
N PRO A 346 -5.28 -18.80 5.34
CA PRO A 346 -6.52 -18.07 5.59
C PRO A 346 -7.68 -18.68 4.78
N PRO A 347 -8.92 -18.57 5.27
CA PRO A 347 -10.08 -19.15 4.61
C PRO A 347 -10.38 -18.43 3.28
N LEU A 348 -10.74 -19.20 2.26
CA LEU A 348 -11.15 -18.67 0.96
C LEU A 348 -12.58 -18.14 1.02
N GLN A 349 -12.76 -16.98 1.66
CA GLN A 349 -14.04 -16.31 1.88
C GLN A 349 -14.02 -14.86 1.36
N PRO A 350 -14.02 -14.64 0.03
CA PRO A 350 -14.09 -13.30 -0.55
C PRO A 350 -15.48 -12.67 -0.37
N CYS A 351 -15.54 -11.34 -0.27
CA CYS A 351 -16.80 -10.59 -0.28
C CYS A 351 -17.38 -10.45 -1.69
N SER A 352 -18.64 -9.97 -1.80
CA SER A 352 -19.35 -9.85 -3.09
C SER A 352 -18.65 -8.90 -4.06
N GLU A 353 -18.07 -7.81 -3.53
CA GLU A 353 -17.37 -6.77 -4.26
C GLU A 353 -16.02 -7.25 -4.78
N ALA A 354 -15.32 -8.08 -4.01
CA ALA A 354 -14.12 -8.76 -4.45
C ALA A 354 -14.41 -9.76 -5.57
N ILE A 355 -15.45 -10.59 -5.43
CA ILE A 355 -15.91 -11.51 -6.49
C ILE A 355 -16.26 -10.71 -7.77
N GLN A 356 -16.90 -9.55 -7.63
CA GLN A 356 -17.21 -8.69 -8.78
C GLN A 356 -15.96 -8.09 -9.44
N ALA A 357 -14.95 -7.66 -8.65
CA ALA A 357 -13.67 -7.15 -9.18
C ALA A 357 -12.89 -8.25 -9.92
N ILE A 358 -12.84 -9.46 -9.35
CA ILE A 358 -12.24 -10.65 -9.94
C ILE A 358 -12.97 -11.02 -11.25
N TYR A 359 -14.31 -11.05 -11.25
CA TYR A 359 -15.11 -11.33 -12.45
C TYR A 359 -14.81 -10.33 -13.59
N LYS A 360 -14.79 -9.02 -13.28
CA LYS A 360 -14.48 -7.95 -14.25
C LYS A 360 -13.08 -8.10 -14.84
N THR A 361 -12.11 -8.51 -14.04
CA THR A 361 -10.73 -8.76 -14.50
C THR A 361 -10.67 -9.99 -15.41
N ILE A 362 -11.34 -11.09 -15.04
CA ILE A 362 -11.46 -12.29 -15.87
C ILE A 362 -12.19 -12.00 -17.18
N ASP A 363 -13.26 -11.21 -17.16
CA ASP A 363 -14.00 -10.84 -18.37
C ASP A 363 -13.09 -10.12 -19.38
N ALA A 364 -12.37 -9.09 -18.93
CA ALA A 364 -11.44 -8.32 -19.74
C ALA A 364 -10.25 -9.14 -20.28
N LEU A 365 -9.77 -10.14 -19.53
CA LEU A 365 -8.58 -10.93 -19.87
C LEU A 365 -8.86 -12.29 -20.53
N SER A 366 -10.09 -12.79 -20.45
CA SER A 366 -10.51 -14.04 -21.09
C SER A 366 -10.28 -14.14 -22.62
N PRO A 367 -10.19 -13.05 -23.41
CA PRO A 367 -9.76 -13.12 -24.81
C PRO A 367 -8.27 -13.46 -25.00
N PHE A 368 -7.45 -13.28 -23.97
CA PHE A 368 -5.99 -13.41 -24.02
C PHE A 368 -5.47 -14.66 -23.30
N TRP A 369 -6.19 -15.14 -22.28
CA TRP A 369 -5.79 -16.27 -21.43
C TRP A 369 -6.85 -17.37 -21.43
N ILE A 370 -6.50 -18.55 -21.95
CA ILE A 370 -7.37 -19.72 -22.07
C ILE A 370 -7.81 -20.21 -20.69
N SER A 371 -6.90 -20.18 -19.72
CA SER A 371 -7.14 -20.55 -18.32
C SER A 371 -8.29 -19.74 -17.71
N LEU A 372 -8.30 -18.42 -17.90
CA LEU A 372 -9.34 -17.52 -17.38
C LEU A 372 -10.69 -17.71 -18.08
N GLY A 373 -10.69 -18.01 -19.39
CA GLY A 373 -11.91 -18.34 -20.13
C GLY A 373 -12.69 -19.52 -19.52
N SER A 374 -11.98 -20.52 -18.97
CA SER A 374 -12.61 -21.66 -18.29
C SER A 374 -13.19 -21.33 -16.91
N LEU A 375 -12.58 -20.37 -16.20
CA LEU A 375 -12.95 -19.98 -14.83
C LEU A 375 -14.10 -18.96 -14.79
N LYS A 376 -14.30 -18.20 -15.87
CA LYS A 376 -15.39 -17.22 -15.99
C LYS A 376 -16.75 -17.78 -15.56
N THR A 377 -17.11 -18.97 -16.03
CA THR A 377 -18.38 -19.64 -15.67
C THR A 377 -18.46 -19.99 -14.17
N GLN A 378 -17.35 -20.39 -13.54
CA GLN A 378 -17.33 -20.74 -12.12
C GLN A 378 -17.57 -19.49 -11.25
N ILE A 379 -16.94 -18.37 -11.61
CA ILE A 379 -17.11 -17.11 -10.88
C ILE A 379 -18.46 -16.44 -11.17
N THR A 380 -19.03 -16.57 -12.37
CA THR A 380 -20.42 -16.14 -12.60
C THR A 380 -21.36 -16.78 -11.59
N MET A 381 -21.23 -18.08 -11.30
CA MET A 381 -22.03 -18.78 -10.29
C MET A 381 -21.80 -18.24 -8.86
N LEU A 382 -20.53 -17.97 -8.49
CA LEU A 382 -20.19 -17.41 -7.17
C LEU A 382 -20.64 -15.95 -7.00
N SER A 383 -20.72 -15.19 -8.09
CA SER A 383 -21.04 -13.76 -8.07
C SER A 383 -22.53 -13.44 -7.87
N GLY A 384 -23.41 -14.45 -7.92
CA GLY A 384 -24.87 -14.24 -7.95
C GLY A 384 -25.38 -13.46 -9.18
N LEU A 385 -24.51 -13.17 -10.16
CA LEU A 385 -24.86 -12.55 -11.44
C LEU A 385 -25.56 -13.57 -12.31
N ASP A 386 -26.85 -13.74 -12.05
CA ASP A 386 -27.74 -14.60 -12.81
C ASP A 386 -27.62 -14.28 -14.31
N CYS A 387 -27.54 -15.31 -15.15
CA CYS A 387 -27.34 -15.15 -16.59
C CYS A 387 -28.68 -14.72 -17.24
N ALA A 388 -29.06 -13.46 -17.00
CA ALA A 388 -30.26 -12.85 -17.53
C ALA A 388 -30.25 -12.95 -19.06
N LYS A 389 -31.17 -13.75 -19.58
CA LYS A 389 -31.28 -14.12 -21.00
C LYS A 389 -31.25 -12.86 -21.87
N SER A 390 -30.40 -12.87 -22.90
CA SER A 390 -30.48 -11.90 -23.98
C SER A 390 -31.89 -11.92 -24.58
N PRO A 391 -32.57 -10.77 -24.74
CA PRO A 391 -33.85 -10.71 -25.43
C PRO A 391 -33.64 -11.01 -26.92
N THR A 392 -33.91 -12.25 -27.31
CA THR A 392 -34.02 -12.62 -28.72
C THR A 392 -35.28 -12.00 -29.32
N GLY A 393 -35.11 -11.14 -30.33
CA GLY A 393 -36.19 -10.74 -31.23
C GLY A 393 -36.82 -9.37 -30.97
N ALA A 394 -36.28 -8.34 -31.61
CA ALA A 394 -37.03 -7.19 -32.09
C ALA A 394 -36.42 -6.73 -33.41
N GLU A 395 -37.26 -6.53 -34.43
CA GLU A 395 -36.83 -6.23 -35.81
C GLU A 395 -36.30 -4.78 -35.94
N ASN A 396 -35.37 -4.56 -36.87
CA ASN A 396 -34.85 -3.22 -37.20
C ASN A 396 -35.91 -2.30 -37.82
N PRO A 397 -36.06 -1.06 -37.33
CA PRO A 397 -36.40 0.09 -38.16
C PRO A 397 -35.14 0.91 -38.52
N SER A 398 -35.14 1.50 -39.71
CA SER A 398 -34.00 2.19 -40.31
C SER A 398 -33.54 3.47 -39.58
N PRO A 399 -32.25 3.87 -39.70
CA PRO A 399 -31.71 5.00 -38.97
C PRO A 399 -32.28 6.33 -39.47
N ARG A 400 -32.88 7.12 -38.58
CA ARG A 400 -33.15 8.54 -38.79
C ARG A 400 -32.10 9.37 -38.06
N THR A 401 -31.43 10.25 -38.81
CA THR A 401 -30.41 11.18 -38.30
C THR A 401 -31.01 12.32 -37.48
N PRO A 402 -30.55 12.56 -36.23
CA PRO A 402 -30.77 13.81 -35.52
C PRO A 402 -29.73 14.87 -35.94
N ARG A 403 -30.14 16.14 -35.89
CA ARG A 403 -29.35 17.28 -36.40
C ARG A 403 -28.32 17.80 -35.41
N PHE A 404 -27.24 18.35 -35.96
CA PHE A 404 -26.32 19.25 -35.25
C PHE A 404 -27.06 20.41 -34.58
N ILE A 405 -26.67 20.74 -33.35
CA ILE A 405 -26.85 22.06 -32.75
C ILE A 405 -25.46 22.56 -32.35
N GLN A 406 -25.05 23.68 -32.92
CA GLN A 406 -23.76 24.32 -32.64
C GLN A 406 -23.84 25.12 -31.33
N GLN A 407 -22.78 25.08 -30.52
CA GLN A 407 -22.53 26.07 -29.48
C GLN A 407 -21.35 26.98 -29.89
N PRO A 408 -21.42 28.30 -29.66
CA PRO A 408 -20.36 29.24 -30.04
C PRO A 408 -19.16 29.21 -29.07
N PRO A 409 -17.96 29.62 -29.53
CA PRO A 409 -16.73 29.48 -28.76
C PRO A 409 -16.51 30.62 -27.76
N THR A 410 -16.03 30.30 -26.57
CA THR A 410 -15.46 31.27 -25.61
C THR A 410 -13.93 31.15 -25.59
N LYS A 411 -13.25 32.31 -25.58
CA LYS A 411 -11.77 32.43 -25.68
C LYS A 411 -11.10 32.41 -24.29
N PRO A 412 -9.82 32.04 -24.21
CA PRO A 412 -9.10 31.90 -22.95
C PRO A 412 -8.78 33.25 -22.30
N LEU A 413 -8.81 33.30 -20.97
CA LEU A 413 -8.31 34.44 -20.19
C LEU A 413 -6.83 34.25 -19.86
N THR A 414 -6.07 35.33 -20.05
CA THR A 414 -4.61 35.36 -19.93
C THR A 414 -4.15 35.60 -18.50
N ARG A 415 -2.97 35.04 -18.15
CA ARG A 415 -2.24 35.40 -16.93
C ARG A 415 -1.77 36.86 -17.02
N SER A 416 -1.85 37.58 -15.90
CA SER A 416 -1.11 38.82 -15.65
C SER A 416 -0.36 38.69 -14.34
N ALA A 417 0.88 39.18 -14.30
CA ALA A 417 1.74 39.16 -13.13
C ALA A 417 1.81 40.55 -12.48
N ALA A 418 1.92 40.60 -11.15
CA ALA A 418 2.31 41.80 -10.43
C ALA A 418 3.34 41.45 -9.34
N LYS A 419 4.47 42.17 -9.35
CA LYS A 419 5.53 42.14 -8.33
C LYS A 419 5.29 43.24 -7.29
N ALA A 420 5.72 43.01 -6.04
CA ALA A 420 6.41 43.93 -5.11
C ALA A 420 6.21 43.41 -3.66
N ALA A 421 7.25 43.03 -2.92
CA ALA A 421 8.09 43.89 -2.05
C ALA A 421 7.36 44.38 -0.77
N ALA A 422 7.94 44.44 0.44
CA ALA A 422 9.19 43.90 1.00
C ALA A 422 9.23 44.14 2.54
N LYS A 423 10.29 43.63 3.21
CA LYS A 423 10.92 44.09 4.48
C LYS A 423 10.44 43.60 5.88
N THR A 424 11.41 42.99 6.58
CA THR A 424 11.83 43.14 8.01
C THR A 424 10.83 42.83 9.13
N THR A 425 11.16 41.98 10.11
CA THR A 425 12.16 42.16 11.19
C THR A 425 12.51 40.78 11.85
N GLN A 426 13.76 40.49 12.28
CA GLN A 426 14.28 40.49 13.68
C GLN A 426 13.38 39.82 14.74
N ASP A 427 13.85 39.03 15.73
CA ASP A 427 15.15 38.38 16.07
C ASP A 427 14.88 37.33 17.19
N ASP A 428 15.93 36.77 17.81
CA ASP A 428 15.98 36.14 19.15
C ASP A 428 15.65 34.65 19.39
N SER A 429 16.68 33.84 19.15
CA SER A 429 17.38 32.98 20.14
C SER A 429 16.66 32.44 21.42
N LYS A 430 16.57 31.09 21.57
CA LYS A 430 17.38 30.27 22.52
C LYS A 430 16.92 28.80 22.70
N GLN A 431 17.91 27.95 22.98
CA GLN A 431 17.93 26.51 23.33
C GLN A 431 18.04 26.33 24.87
N PRO A 432 18.23 25.12 25.48
CA PRO A 432 17.86 23.71 25.15
C PRO A 432 17.38 22.88 26.40
N LEU A 433 17.51 21.52 26.34
CA LEU A 433 17.41 20.46 27.40
C LEU A 433 15.99 19.88 27.67
N GLY A 434 15.81 18.58 27.99
CA GLY A 434 16.76 17.47 28.22
C GLY A 434 16.09 16.08 28.39
N THR A 435 16.89 15.01 28.50
CA THR A 435 16.57 13.56 28.37
C THR A 435 15.92 12.86 29.59
N ILE A 436 15.11 11.78 29.40
CA ILE A 436 14.88 10.55 30.25
C ILE A 436 13.71 9.68 29.65
N GLY A 437 13.55 8.35 29.85
CA GLY A 437 14.50 7.35 30.41
C GLY A 437 13.96 5.95 30.88
N ILE A 438 13.39 5.11 29.99
CA ILE A 438 13.24 3.61 30.09
C ILE A 438 12.15 3.02 31.03
N LEU A 439 11.59 1.85 30.61
CA LEU A 439 10.88 0.74 31.31
C LEU A 439 9.36 0.63 31.06
N ASP A 440 8.67 -0.52 31.03
CA ASP A 440 8.83 -1.91 30.56
C ASP A 440 7.57 -2.70 31.04
N SER A 441 7.17 -3.74 30.30
CA SER A 441 6.42 -4.94 30.73
C SER A 441 4.88 -5.00 30.82
N SER A 442 4.41 -6.21 30.44
CA SER A 442 3.13 -6.92 30.71
C SER A 442 1.93 -6.74 29.76
N LEU A 443 1.45 -7.89 29.27
CA LEU A 443 0.25 -8.11 28.44
C LEU A 443 -0.90 -8.64 29.32
N ASP A 444 -2.16 -8.33 28.96
CA ASP A 444 -3.37 -8.67 29.72
C ASP A 444 -4.15 -9.84 29.08
N PRO A 445 -4.43 -10.95 29.80
CA PRO A 445 -5.03 -12.17 29.25
C PRO A 445 -6.58 -12.15 29.25
N ARG A 446 -7.21 -11.25 28.49
CA ARG A 446 -8.69 -11.11 28.43
C ARG A 446 -9.33 -11.28 27.04
N MET A 447 -8.63 -11.88 26.07
CA MET A 447 -9.12 -12.07 24.69
C MET A 447 -10.07 -13.26 24.46
N ASP A 448 -10.30 -14.12 25.46
CA ASP A 448 -10.99 -15.42 25.24
C ASP A 448 -12.53 -15.42 25.37
N SER A 449 -13.19 -14.29 25.72
CA SER A 449 -14.65 -14.29 25.96
C SER A 449 -15.53 -13.81 24.80
N ILE A 450 -14.97 -13.14 23.78
CA ILE A 450 -15.77 -12.56 22.68
C ILE A 450 -16.20 -13.65 21.66
N ALA A 451 -15.39 -14.69 21.47
CA ALA A 451 -15.63 -15.74 20.48
C ALA A 451 -16.87 -16.63 20.74
N SER A 452 -17.42 -16.66 21.96
CA SER A 452 -18.54 -17.55 22.32
C SER A 452 -19.93 -16.91 22.24
N ALA A 453 -20.06 -15.60 21.98
CA ALA A 453 -21.36 -14.93 21.90
C ALA A 453 -21.94 -14.84 20.47
N ALA A 454 -21.09 -14.87 19.44
CA ALA A 454 -21.48 -14.61 18.05
C ALA A 454 -22.19 -15.78 17.33
N LEU A 455 -22.34 -16.95 17.96
CA LEU A 455 -22.93 -18.15 17.34
C LEU A 455 -24.44 -18.31 17.55
N ALA A 456 -25.15 -17.25 18.00
CA ALA A 456 -26.53 -17.36 18.46
C ALA A 456 -27.48 -16.24 18.01
N GLN A 457 -27.28 -15.62 16.84
CA GLN A 457 -28.34 -15.01 16.00
C GLN A 457 -27.76 -14.66 14.62
N GLY A 458 -28.57 -14.81 13.56
CA GLY A 458 -28.15 -14.60 12.17
C GLY A 458 -28.38 -13.17 11.67
N GLU A 459 -27.98 -12.95 10.40
CA GLU A 459 -27.99 -11.66 9.66
C GLU A 459 -26.96 -10.64 10.20
N GLU A 460 -26.23 -9.84 9.41
CA GLU A 460 -25.70 -9.90 8.04
C GLU A 460 -24.86 -8.60 7.87
N ASN A 461 -23.78 -8.62 7.07
CA ASN A 461 -22.98 -7.47 6.60
C ASN A 461 -22.12 -6.67 7.62
N VAL A 462 -20.80 -6.61 7.38
CA VAL A 462 -19.88 -5.62 7.96
C VAL A 462 -18.96 -5.05 6.88
N THR A 463 -19.15 -3.77 6.58
CA THR A 463 -18.27 -2.92 5.77
C THR A 463 -17.34 -2.11 6.69
N MET A 464 -16.08 -1.83 6.30
CA MET A 464 -15.33 -0.71 6.91
C MET A 464 -14.90 0.31 5.86
N TYR A 465 -15.79 1.27 5.63
CA TYR A 465 -15.46 2.68 5.43
C TYR A 465 -14.03 3.09 5.83
N ALA A 466 -13.37 3.92 4.99
CA ALA A 466 -12.56 4.99 5.57
C ALA A 466 -13.52 5.80 6.45
N VAL A 467 -13.25 5.89 7.76
CA VAL A 467 -14.25 6.25 8.79
C VAL A 467 -14.73 7.69 8.60
N GLN A 468 -15.71 7.83 7.72
CA GLN A 468 -16.29 9.10 7.31
C GLN A 468 -17.26 9.47 8.44
N PRO A 469 -16.93 10.46 9.30
CA PRO A 469 -17.62 10.60 10.57
C PRO A 469 -19.11 10.82 10.36
N LEU A 470 -19.94 10.10 11.12
CA LEU A 470 -21.40 10.12 10.96
C LEU A 470 -21.89 11.57 11.03
N PRO A 471 -22.66 12.04 10.04
CA PRO A 471 -23.13 13.43 10.01
C PRO A 471 -24.09 13.73 11.18
N THR A 472 -24.76 12.70 11.70
CA THR A 472 -25.69 12.75 12.82
C THR A 472 -25.54 11.50 13.68
N CYS A 473 -25.84 11.61 14.97
CA CYS A 473 -25.87 10.50 15.92
C CYS A 473 -26.99 10.76 16.96
N PRO A 474 -27.83 9.78 17.31
CA PRO A 474 -28.97 9.99 18.21
C PRO A 474 -28.51 10.44 19.61
N HIS A 475 -27.39 9.90 20.10
CA HIS A 475 -26.82 10.27 21.40
C HIS A 475 -26.38 11.76 21.49
N VAL A 476 -26.25 12.48 20.36
CA VAL A 476 -25.98 13.93 20.37
C VAL A 476 -27.20 14.71 20.89
N LEU A 477 -28.41 14.19 20.66
CA LEU A 477 -29.66 14.77 21.18
C LEU A 477 -29.87 14.46 22.67
N GLU A 478 -29.12 13.50 23.22
CA GLU A 478 -29.12 13.12 24.64
C GLU A 478 -28.13 13.95 25.47
N LEU A 479 -27.33 14.80 24.82
CA LEU A 479 -26.59 15.86 25.51
C LEU A 479 -27.61 16.79 26.16
N THR A 480 -27.86 16.60 27.46
CA THR A 480 -28.66 17.50 28.27
C THR A 480 -28.15 18.91 28.09
N LYS A 481 -29.08 19.86 27.85
CA LYS A 481 -28.80 21.28 27.56
C LYS A 481 -28.10 21.99 28.73
N ILE A 482 -26.83 21.69 28.92
CA ILE A 482 -25.87 22.48 29.68
C ILE A 482 -25.44 23.61 28.76
N ASN A 483 -25.37 24.82 29.31
CA ASN A 483 -25.05 25.99 28.52
C ASN A 483 -23.57 25.91 28.08
N PRO A 484 -23.25 25.90 26.77
CA PRO A 484 -21.86 25.78 26.33
C PRO A 484 -20.98 26.94 26.79
N ASP A 485 -21.58 28.11 27.04
CA ASP A 485 -20.92 29.29 27.59
C ASP A 485 -20.43 29.11 29.04
N GLU A 486 -20.74 27.97 29.70
CA GLU A 486 -20.29 27.61 31.05
C GLU A 486 -19.23 26.49 31.05
N LEU A 487 -18.78 26.00 29.88
CA LEU A 487 -17.71 25.00 29.79
C LEU A 487 -16.31 25.63 29.86
N GLU A 488 -15.70 25.61 31.05
CA GLU A 488 -14.24 25.75 31.19
C GLU A 488 -13.55 24.41 30.92
N ILE A 489 -12.94 24.26 29.73
CA ILE A 489 -12.17 23.06 29.35
C ILE A 489 -10.66 23.36 29.41
N ASP A 490 -9.92 22.61 30.22
CA ASP A 490 -8.45 22.58 30.14
C ASP A 490 -7.98 21.43 29.22
N PRO A 491 -7.46 21.72 28.00
CA PRO A 491 -6.96 20.71 27.08
C PRO A 491 -5.67 20.01 27.55
N LYS A 492 -5.08 20.44 28.68
CA LYS A 492 -3.92 19.81 29.33
C LYS A 492 -4.28 19.01 30.57
N ALA A 493 -5.57 18.93 30.92
CA ALA A 493 -6.02 18.18 32.08
C ALA A 493 -5.56 16.71 31.98
N PRO A 494 -4.97 16.15 33.05
CA PRO A 494 -4.57 14.75 33.08
C PRO A 494 -5.79 13.83 33.19
N CYS A 495 -5.60 12.55 32.87
CA CYS A 495 -6.60 11.52 33.13
C CYS A 495 -6.88 11.45 34.63
N ALA A 496 -8.15 11.64 35.02
CA ALA A 496 -8.61 11.66 36.40
C ALA A 496 -8.48 10.33 37.17
N VAL A 497 -7.86 9.30 36.57
CA VAL A 497 -7.62 7.97 37.18
C VAL A 497 -6.12 7.61 37.21
N CYS A 498 -5.36 7.90 36.15
CA CYS A 498 -3.97 7.45 36.02
C CYS A 498 -2.95 8.55 35.71
N GLU A 499 -3.36 9.82 35.79
CA GLU A 499 -2.53 11.02 35.64
C GLU A 499 -1.80 11.19 34.28
N HIS A 500 -2.06 10.31 33.30
CA HIS A 500 -1.54 10.44 31.95
C HIS A 500 -2.04 11.74 31.28
N THR A 501 -1.19 12.40 30.48
CA THR A 501 -1.47 13.72 29.88
C THR A 501 -1.58 13.76 28.34
N PRO A 502 -0.85 12.94 27.55
CA PRO A 502 -1.14 12.75 26.12
C PRO A 502 -2.48 12.01 25.89
N GLU A 503 -3.03 12.08 24.68
CA GLU A 503 -4.15 11.23 24.21
C GLU A 503 -5.35 11.14 25.18
N ASN A 504 -5.65 12.24 25.88
CA ASN A 504 -6.81 12.37 26.76
C ASN A 504 -8.03 12.86 26.00
N TRP A 505 -9.18 12.30 26.35
CA TRP A 505 -10.49 12.68 25.84
C TRP A 505 -11.33 13.27 26.99
N ILE A 506 -12.30 14.12 26.65
CA ILE A 506 -13.30 14.63 27.60
C ILE A 506 -14.66 13.99 27.31
N CYS A 507 -15.38 13.57 28.35
CA CYS A 507 -16.76 13.10 28.25
C CYS A 507 -17.73 14.28 28.06
N LEU A 508 -18.54 14.29 27.00
CA LEU A 508 -19.44 15.41 26.71
C LEU A 508 -20.71 15.45 27.60
N HIS A 509 -20.99 14.39 28.35
CA HIS A 509 -22.14 14.31 29.27
C HIS A 509 -21.81 14.78 30.70
N CYS A 510 -20.55 14.66 31.15
CA CYS A 510 -20.16 14.98 32.53
C CYS A 510 -18.76 15.57 32.70
N TYR A 511 -18.09 15.92 31.60
CA TYR A 511 -16.82 16.66 31.53
C TYR A 511 -15.62 16.04 32.25
N LYS A 512 -15.72 14.76 32.62
CA LYS A 512 -14.59 13.98 33.17
C LYS A 512 -13.55 13.75 32.06
N VAL A 513 -12.30 14.08 32.36
CA VAL A 513 -11.16 13.89 31.45
C VAL A 513 -10.45 12.59 31.77
N LEU A 514 -10.30 11.73 30.75
CA LEU A 514 -9.76 10.37 30.89
C LEU A 514 -8.90 10.02 29.67
N CYS A 515 -7.92 9.13 29.85
CA CYS A 515 -7.09 8.65 28.76
C CYS A 515 -7.91 7.78 27.79
N SER A 516 -7.60 7.90 26.50
CA SER A 516 -8.38 7.35 25.39
C SER A 516 -8.49 5.82 25.40
N ARG A 517 -9.32 5.29 24.48
CA ARG A 517 -9.37 3.84 24.18
C ARG A 517 -8.04 3.24 23.73
N TYR A 518 -7.07 4.07 23.34
CA TYR A 518 -5.73 3.66 22.92
C TYR A 518 -4.69 3.72 24.04
N VAL A 519 -5.00 4.36 25.17
CA VAL A 519 -4.09 4.47 26.33
C VAL A 519 -4.82 4.11 27.61
N LYS A 520 -4.55 2.93 28.18
CA LYS A 520 -5.12 2.42 29.46
C LYS A 520 -6.66 2.38 29.57
N GLN A 521 -7.41 2.82 28.56
CA GLN A 521 -8.85 2.58 28.37
C GLN A 521 -9.81 3.16 29.44
N HIS A 522 -9.38 4.01 30.37
CA HIS A 522 -10.29 4.57 31.38
C HIS A 522 -11.50 5.32 30.81
N MET A 523 -11.42 5.92 29.61
CA MET A 523 -12.60 6.50 28.97
C MET A 523 -13.61 5.44 28.49
N VAL A 524 -13.16 4.23 28.17
CA VAL A 524 -13.99 3.06 27.86
C VAL A 524 -14.63 2.53 29.15
N ASP A 525 -13.85 2.41 30.23
CA ASP A 525 -14.36 1.99 31.55
C ASP A 525 -15.47 2.95 32.03
N HIS A 526 -15.24 4.25 31.92
CA HIS A 526 -16.23 5.29 32.23
C HIS A 526 -17.51 5.16 31.39
N PHE A 527 -17.40 4.88 30.08
CA PHE A 527 -18.57 4.60 29.25
C PHE A 527 -19.34 3.38 29.76
N ASN A 528 -18.65 2.28 30.09
CA ASN A 528 -19.26 1.06 30.60
C ASN A 528 -19.94 1.25 31.97
N GLU A 529 -19.42 2.15 32.82
CA GLU A 529 -19.97 2.46 34.14
C GLU A 529 -21.19 3.41 34.09
N THR A 530 -21.19 4.38 33.16
CA THR A 530 -22.17 5.48 33.19
C THR A 530 -23.06 5.60 31.94
N ASN A 531 -22.85 4.78 30.90
CA ASN A 531 -23.47 4.91 29.58
C ASN A 531 -23.32 6.31 28.93
N HIS A 532 -22.25 7.06 29.25
CA HIS A 532 -22.01 8.36 28.61
C HIS A 532 -21.37 8.15 27.23
N CYS A 533 -22.21 8.08 26.19
CA CYS A 533 -21.82 7.69 24.84
C CYS A 533 -20.79 8.62 24.17
N LEU A 534 -20.82 9.94 24.40
CA LEU A 534 -20.06 10.90 23.60
C LEU A 534 -18.81 11.43 24.29
N THR A 535 -17.71 11.48 23.53
CA THR A 535 -16.40 11.99 23.95
C THR A 535 -15.71 12.79 22.86
N LEU A 536 -14.87 13.75 23.25
CA LEU A 536 -14.12 14.64 22.36
C LEU A 536 -12.62 14.55 22.67
N SER A 537 -11.81 14.38 21.63
CA SER A 537 -10.36 14.20 21.72
C SER A 537 -9.61 15.53 21.87
N PHE A 538 -8.70 15.62 22.84
CA PHE A 538 -7.82 16.79 22.99
C PHE A 538 -6.72 16.84 21.94
N SER A 539 -6.36 15.72 21.29
CA SER A 539 -5.25 15.66 20.33
C SER A 539 -5.61 16.22 18.96
N ASP A 540 -6.79 15.90 18.43
CA ASP A 540 -7.19 16.17 17.04
C ASP A 540 -8.61 16.77 16.89
N LEU A 541 -9.32 17.02 17.99
CA LEU A 541 -10.72 17.48 18.02
C LEU A 541 -11.73 16.52 17.37
N SER A 542 -11.37 15.25 17.20
CA SER A 542 -12.31 14.22 16.76
C SER A 542 -13.34 13.91 17.86
N VAL A 543 -14.59 13.66 17.46
CA VAL A 543 -15.66 13.24 18.39
C VAL A 543 -15.91 11.76 18.21
N TRP A 544 -15.82 10.99 19.29
CA TRP A 544 -16.11 9.56 19.30
C TRP A 544 -17.42 9.28 20.04
N CYS A 545 -18.26 8.43 19.46
CA CYS A 545 -19.47 7.91 20.10
C CYS A 545 -19.31 6.41 20.40
N TYR A 546 -19.19 6.05 21.67
CA TYR A 546 -19.16 4.65 22.12
C TYR A 546 -20.48 3.92 21.88
N GLY A 547 -21.62 4.59 22.08
CA GLY A 547 -22.94 4.02 21.79
C GLY A 547 -23.21 3.74 20.30
N CYS A 548 -22.41 4.30 19.40
CA CYS A 548 -22.44 3.99 17.96
C CYS A 548 -21.17 3.28 17.46
N ASP A 549 -20.20 3.01 18.36
CA ASP A 549 -18.81 2.60 18.07
C ASP A 549 -18.20 3.25 16.81
N TYR A 550 -18.37 4.58 16.66
CA TYR A 550 -17.98 5.29 15.44
C TYR A 550 -17.69 6.80 15.67
N TYR A 551 -16.87 7.42 14.80
CA TYR A 551 -16.58 8.86 14.84
C TYR A 551 -17.80 9.70 14.39
N ILE A 552 -18.07 10.81 15.07
CA ILE A 552 -19.14 11.77 14.72
C ILE A 552 -18.53 13.02 14.10
N ASN A 553 -19.18 13.58 13.09
CA ASN A 553 -18.70 14.78 12.41
C ASN A 553 -18.66 15.97 13.37
N SER A 554 -17.47 16.49 13.63
CA SER A 554 -17.24 17.64 14.52
C SER A 554 -17.87 18.95 14.02
N LYS A 555 -18.31 18.99 12.75
CA LYS A 555 -19.11 20.09 12.18
C LYS A 555 -20.62 19.92 12.36
N ASN A 556 -21.08 18.90 13.09
CA ASN A 556 -22.47 18.77 13.49
C ASN A 556 -22.86 19.98 14.38
N VAL A 557 -24.01 20.59 14.10
CA VAL A 557 -24.43 21.86 14.72
C VAL A 557 -24.59 21.77 16.24
N ASP A 558 -25.01 20.62 16.76
CA ASP A 558 -25.22 20.40 18.19
C ASP A 558 -23.91 20.07 18.94
N LEU A 559 -22.88 19.60 18.20
CA LEU A 559 -21.52 19.41 18.72
C LEU A 559 -20.65 20.66 18.59
N HIS A 560 -20.98 21.57 17.68
CA HIS A 560 -20.22 22.79 17.38
C HIS A 560 -19.83 23.60 18.63
N PRO A 561 -20.68 23.79 19.66
CA PRO A 561 -20.30 24.55 20.86
C PRO A 561 -19.16 23.89 21.65
N TYR A 562 -19.24 22.58 21.88
CA TYR A 562 -18.22 21.81 22.61
C TYR A 562 -16.87 21.79 21.86
N VAL A 563 -16.92 21.57 20.54
CA VAL A 563 -15.72 21.57 19.68
C VAL A 563 -15.12 22.98 19.62
N SER A 564 -15.95 24.03 19.59
CA SER A 564 -15.51 25.43 19.58
C SER A 564 -14.84 25.85 20.89
N GLU A 565 -15.37 25.49 22.06
CA GLU A 565 -14.71 25.82 23.33
C GLU A 565 -13.38 25.08 23.49
N LEU A 566 -13.30 23.80 23.12
CA LEU A 566 -12.01 23.10 23.12
C LEU A 566 -11.03 23.69 22.11
N HIS A 567 -11.48 24.11 20.92
CA HIS A 567 -10.65 24.79 19.94
C HIS A 567 -10.10 26.11 20.48
N LYS A 568 -10.96 26.96 21.06
CA LYS A 568 -10.56 28.21 21.73
C LYS A 568 -9.56 27.95 22.85
N ALA A 569 -9.82 26.97 23.72
CA ALA A 569 -8.95 26.64 24.85
C ALA A 569 -7.58 26.12 24.40
N LYS A 570 -7.53 25.38 23.27
CA LYS A 570 -6.30 24.80 22.72
C LYS A 570 -5.48 25.80 21.88
N PHE A 571 -6.13 26.69 21.14
CA PHE A 571 -5.47 27.55 20.14
C PHE A 571 -5.58 29.07 20.42
N GLY A 572 -6.37 29.49 21.40
CA GLY A 572 -6.55 30.90 21.79
C GLY A 572 -7.44 31.72 20.85
N HIS A 573 -8.07 31.09 19.85
CA HIS A 573 -8.98 31.73 18.88
C HIS A 573 -10.00 30.73 18.33
N LEU A 574 -11.03 31.24 17.67
CA LEU A 574 -12.00 30.49 16.85
C LEU A 574 -11.47 30.31 15.43
#